data_AF-A0A3B8QA91-F1
#
_entry.id   AF-A0A3B8QA91-F1
#
_cell.length_a   1.000
_cell.length_b   1.000
_cell.length_c   1.000
_cell.angle_alpha   90.00
_cell.angle_beta   90.00
_cell.angle_gamma   90.00
#
_symmetry.space_group_name_H-M   'P 1'
#
loop_
_entity.id
_entity.type
_entity.pdbx_description
1 polymer ?
#
loop_
_entity_poly.entity_id
_entity_poly.type
_entity_poly.pdbx_seq_one_letter_code
_entity_poly.pdbx_strand_id
1 'polypeptide(L)'
;MENVPGHVRGYDVRTGERKWIFHTIPQEGEYGNETWEDGSWEYTGNAAVWPPFTVDLELGYVYLPVEDATGDYYGGHRPGDNLFSSSLVALNVETGERIWHFQMVHHDIWDYDAPTAPILTDITVDGRDIRAVAQITKQAFLYVFDRVTGEPVWPIEERPVPQGNVPGEWYSPTQPFPTKPAPFDRQGITVDDLIDFTPELRAEAEARVANVTLGPLFTPPSTVDDDGIGGTMMMPSQTGGANWEGGAFDPETGVIYIASKTDGGTLTLGPSNASDMNYVQSFGGGGRGRGGGRGGAAARPQRSGLPLIKPPWGRITAIDLNTGEHLWMQANGDATERVKNNPFLEGVEVGRWGKATRAGILVTRTLVLAGEGYGGDPHFYAYDKATGEIIADLEIPGTQTSLPMTYMHEDEQYVVFTVGGGGQPAQLIAMTLP
;
A
#
# COMPACT_ATOMS: atom_id res chain seq x y z
N MET A 1 5.88 11.36 24.08
CA MET A 1 5.28 11.52 22.76
C MET A 1 4.31 12.69 22.84
N GLU A 2 4.52 13.74 22.05
CA GLU A 2 3.53 14.82 21.82
C GLU A 2 3.62 15.21 20.34
N ASN A 3 2.53 15.08 19.59
CA ASN A 3 2.51 15.39 18.16
C ASN A 3 1.18 16.04 17.73
N VAL A 4 1.18 16.70 16.57
CA VAL A 4 0.01 17.43 16.05
C VAL A 4 -0.97 16.47 15.37
N PRO A 5 -2.27 16.51 15.68
CA PRO A 5 -3.27 15.67 15.03
C PRO A 5 -3.65 16.17 13.63
N GLY A 6 -3.92 15.20 12.75
CA GLY A 6 -4.24 15.34 11.34
C GLY A 6 -5.71 15.65 11.02
N HIS A 7 -6.38 16.44 11.85
CA HIS A 7 -7.81 16.71 11.70
C HIS A 7 -8.19 17.29 10.33
N VAL A 8 -9.31 16.82 9.78
CA VAL A 8 -9.85 17.25 8.48
C VAL A 8 -10.78 18.43 8.69
N ARG A 9 -10.73 19.42 7.80
CA ARG A 9 -11.44 20.69 7.94
C ARG A 9 -12.08 21.10 6.63
N GLY A 10 -13.33 21.58 6.70
CA GLY A 10 -14.02 22.20 5.59
C GLY A 10 -13.89 23.72 5.65
N TYR A 11 -13.59 24.35 4.52
CA TYR A 11 -13.45 25.80 4.40
C TYR A 11 -14.35 26.35 3.29
N ASP A 12 -14.87 27.55 3.49
CA ASP A 12 -15.49 28.31 2.40
C ASP A 12 -14.40 28.76 1.42
N VAL A 13 -14.54 28.37 0.14
CA VAL A 13 -13.53 28.63 -0.89
C VAL A 13 -13.36 30.12 -1.23
N ARG A 14 -14.35 30.96 -0.93
CA ARG A 14 -14.33 32.40 -1.22
C ARG A 14 -13.77 33.20 -0.06
N THR A 15 -14.09 32.82 1.19
CA THR A 15 -13.72 33.60 2.37
C THR A 15 -12.55 33.01 3.16
N GLY A 16 -12.28 31.71 3.00
CA GLY A 16 -11.32 30.97 3.83
C GLY A 16 -11.82 30.68 5.25
N GLU A 17 -13.09 30.95 5.54
CA GLU A 17 -13.69 30.65 6.86
C GLU A 17 -13.84 29.13 7.04
N ARG A 18 -13.44 28.61 8.21
CA ARG A 18 -13.63 27.20 8.55
C ARG A 18 -15.09 26.92 8.86
N LYS A 19 -15.75 26.12 8.01
CA LYS A 19 -17.15 25.69 8.20
C LYS A 19 -17.28 24.61 9.26
N TRP A 20 -16.39 23.63 9.23
CA TRP A 20 -16.42 22.48 10.14
C TRP A 20 -15.02 21.89 10.35
N ILE A 21 -14.89 21.07 11.38
CA ILE A 21 -13.72 20.25 11.66
C ILE A 21 -14.19 18.85 12.06
N PHE A 22 -13.53 17.84 11.52
CA PHE A 22 -13.67 16.45 11.93
C PHE A 22 -12.37 16.03 12.63
N HIS A 23 -12.49 15.66 13.91
CA HIS A 23 -11.36 15.18 14.69
C HIS A 23 -11.09 13.70 14.39
N THR A 24 -10.09 13.44 13.55
CA THR A 24 -9.63 12.08 13.22
C THR A 24 -9.06 11.33 14.43
N ILE A 25 -8.51 12.06 15.40
CA ILE A 25 -8.26 11.61 16.76
C ILE A 25 -9.36 12.25 17.64
N PRO A 26 -10.38 11.47 18.04
CA PRO A 26 -11.53 11.98 18.78
C PRO A 26 -11.14 12.61 20.12
N GLN A 27 -11.76 13.73 20.46
CA GLN A 27 -11.60 14.43 21.72
C GLN A 27 -12.52 13.83 22.81
N GLU A 28 -12.36 14.27 24.06
CA GLU A 28 -13.21 13.82 25.17
C GLU A 28 -14.72 13.94 24.83
N GLY A 29 -15.44 12.82 24.97
CA GLY A 29 -16.88 12.73 24.70
C GLY A 29 -17.26 12.57 23.22
N GLU A 30 -16.31 12.59 22.29
CA GLU A 30 -16.54 12.27 20.88
C GLU A 30 -16.52 10.75 20.64
N TYR A 31 -17.24 10.31 19.62
CA TYR A 31 -17.30 8.89 19.25
C TYR A 31 -15.90 8.34 18.92
N GLY A 32 -15.54 7.20 19.50
CA GLY A 32 -14.26 6.53 19.27
C GLY A 32 -13.17 6.96 20.24
N ASN A 33 -13.38 8.00 21.05
CA ASN A 33 -12.42 8.44 22.07
C ASN A 33 -12.13 7.33 23.09
N GLU A 34 -13.11 6.48 23.39
CA GLU A 34 -12.96 5.32 24.28
C GLU A 34 -11.97 4.27 23.79
N THR A 35 -11.59 4.30 22.51
CA THR A 35 -10.58 3.39 21.92
C THR A 35 -9.15 3.88 22.08
N TRP A 36 -8.96 5.05 22.72
CA TRP A 36 -7.67 5.61 23.08
C TRP A 36 -7.48 5.44 24.58
N GLU A 37 -6.95 4.29 24.97
CA GLU A 37 -6.72 3.97 26.37
C GLU A 37 -5.67 4.91 26.98
N ASP A 38 -5.68 5.00 28.31
CA ASP A 38 -4.77 5.83 29.11
C ASP A 38 -4.72 7.33 28.71
N GLY A 39 -5.79 7.84 28.09
CA GLY A 39 -5.88 9.23 27.65
C GLY A 39 -4.93 9.56 26.49
N SER A 40 -4.49 8.55 25.74
CA SER A 40 -3.48 8.70 24.69
C SER A 40 -3.86 9.63 23.53
N TRP A 41 -5.15 9.91 23.36
CA TRP A 41 -5.66 10.89 22.41
C TRP A 41 -5.20 12.33 22.69
N GLU A 42 -4.83 12.68 23.93
CA GLU A 42 -4.45 14.04 24.31
C GLU A 42 -3.11 14.50 23.73
N TYR A 43 -2.22 13.55 23.41
CA TYR A 43 -0.85 13.83 22.97
C TYR A 43 -0.46 13.11 21.67
N THR A 44 -1.26 12.14 21.20
CA THR A 44 -1.01 11.48 19.92
C THR A 44 -1.37 12.40 18.75
N GLY A 45 -0.55 12.39 17.70
CA GLY A 45 -0.79 13.12 16.45
C GLY A 45 -0.90 12.21 15.22
N ASN A 46 -0.70 12.75 14.02
CA ASN A 46 -0.98 12.10 12.74
C ASN A 46 -2.47 11.71 12.61
N ALA A 47 -2.79 10.53 12.07
CA ALA A 47 -4.14 10.20 11.61
C ALA A 47 -4.70 11.29 10.67
N ALA A 48 -3.87 11.79 9.75
CA ALA A 48 -4.27 12.71 8.70
C ALA A 48 -4.85 11.99 7.48
N VAL A 49 -5.29 12.75 6.49
CA VAL A 49 -5.69 12.25 5.16
C VAL A 49 -4.67 12.80 4.17
N TRP A 50 -3.53 12.11 4.08
CA TRP A 50 -2.46 12.47 3.14
C TRP A 50 -2.73 12.05 1.68
N PRO A 51 -3.40 10.93 1.37
CA PRO A 51 -3.71 10.59 -0.01
C PRO A 51 -4.95 11.36 -0.47
N PRO A 52 -5.22 11.44 -1.79
CA PRO A 52 -6.44 12.05 -2.27
C PRO A 52 -7.66 11.34 -1.68
N PHE A 53 -8.70 12.11 -1.35
CA PHE A 53 -10.02 11.58 -0.97
C PHE A 53 -11.02 11.76 -2.10
N THR A 54 -12.14 11.03 -2.03
CA THR A 54 -13.14 11.02 -3.11
C THR A 54 -14.47 11.56 -2.62
N VAL A 55 -15.22 12.24 -3.49
CA VAL A 55 -16.51 12.87 -3.18
C VAL A 55 -17.61 12.27 -4.07
N ASP A 56 -18.72 11.83 -3.48
CA ASP A 56 -19.96 11.54 -4.19
C ASP A 56 -20.84 12.80 -4.14
N LEU A 57 -20.96 13.48 -5.28
CA LEU A 57 -21.72 14.73 -5.39
C LEU A 57 -23.24 14.52 -5.27
N GLU A 58 -23.75 13.34 -5.57
CA GLU A 58 -25.19 13.05 -5.47
C GLU A 58 -25.60 12.81 -4.02
N LEU A 59 -24.76 12.08 -3.27
CA LEU A 59 -24.99 11.81 -1.84
C LEU A 59 -24.57 13.01 -0.97
N GLY A 60 -23.67 13.86 -1.47
CA GLY A 60 -23.03 14.91 -0.67
C GLY A 60 -22.04 14.34 0.35
N TYR A 61 -21.41 13.20 0.04
CA TYR A 61 -20.47 12.51 0.92
C TYR A 61 -19.03 12.68 0.46
N VAL A 62 -18.11 12.78 1.42
CA VAL A 62 -16.67 12.67 1.20
C VAL A 62 -16.13 11.43 1.91
N TYR A 63 -15.31 10.64 1.21
CA TYR A 63 -14.72 9.39 1.69
C TYR A 63 -13.23 9.61 1.95
N LEU A 64 -12.86 9.56 3.22
CA LEU A 64 -11.55 9.92 3.74
C LEU A 64 -10.76 8.65 4.10
N PRO A 65 -9.70 8.31 3.35
CA PRO A 65 -8.70 7.33 3.78
C PRO A 65 -7.80 7.95 4.86
N VAL A 66 -8.06 7.62 6.12
CA VAL A 66 -7.31 8.14 7.27
C VAL A 66 -6.07 7.30 7.51
N GLU A 67 -4.93 7.97 7.68
CA GLU A 67 -3.62 7.36 7.93
C GLU A 67 -3.49 6.80 9.35
N ASP A 68 -2.38 6.15 9.64
CA ASP A 68 -2.06 5.66 10.97
C ASP A 68 -1.74 6.78 11.98
N ALA A 69 -1.92 6.48 13.26
CA ALA A 69 -1.55 7.37 14.35
C ALA A 69 -0.03 7.38 14.57
N THR A 70 0.49 8.47 15.15
CA THR A 70 1.94 8.63 15.37
C THR A 70 2.55 7.40 16.05
N GLY A 71 3.74 7.00 15.61
CA GLY A 71 4.42 5.82 16.11
C GLY A 71 4.16 4.63 15.20
N ASP A 72 4.54 4.78 13.92
CA ASP A 72 4.15 3.91 12.80
C ASP A 72 4.46 2.42 13.04
N TYR A 73 5.44 2.15 13.90
CA TYR A 73 5.95 0.80 14.20
C TYR A 73 5.99 0.45 15.68
N TYR A 74 5.63 1.38 16.57
CA TYR A 74 5.54 1.12 18.01
C TYR A 74 4.37 1.91 18.60
N GLY A 75 3.37 1.20 19.10
CA GLY A 75 2.09 1.75 19.55
C GLY A 75 1.95 1.81 21.08
N GLY A 76 2.95 1.40 21.85
CA GLY A 76 2.85 1.25 23.30
C GLY A 76 2.60 2.53 24.11
N HIS A 77 2.60 3.70 23.46
CA HIS A 77 2.16 4.99 24.06
C HIS A 77 0.71 5.34 23.71
N ARG A 78 0.03 4.52 22.92
CA ARG A 78 -1.36 4.70 22.48
C ARG A 78 -2.15 3.38 22.52
N PRO A 79 -2.27 2.72 23.69
CA PRO A 79 -3.02 1.47 23.80
C PRO A 79 -4.47 1.62 23.31
N GLY A 80 -5.04 0.53 22.81
CA GLY A 80 -6.38 0.47 22.23
C GLY A 80 -6.41 0.56 20.70
N ASP A 81 -7.61 0.42 20.12
CA ASP A 81 -7.79 0.35 18.66
C ASP A 81 -7.46 1.66 17.92
N ASN A 82 -7.47 2.80 18.62
CA ASN A 82 -7.08 4.11 18.10
C ASN A 82 -7.97 4.67 16.97
N LEU A 83 -9.30 4.55 17.07
CA LEU A 83 -10.20 5.13 16.06
C LEU A 83 -10.02 6.65 15.92
N PHE A 84 -9.90 7.24 14.74
CA PHE A 84 -10.16 6.70 13.41
C PHE A 84 -8.89 6.41 12.59
N SER A 85 -7.77 6.07 13.26
CA SER A 85 -6.54 5.63 12.59
C SER A 85 -6.82 4.48 11.62
N SER A 86 -6.10 4.46 10.49
CA SER A 86 -6.13 3.38 9.49
C SER A 86 -7.56 2.98 9.08
N SER A 87 -8.42 3.98 8.86
CA SER A 87 -9.85 3.82 8.60
C SER A 87 -10.29 4.48 7.30
N LEU A 88 -11.36 3.95 6.69
CA LEU A 88 -12.13 4.68 5.70
C LEU A 88 -13.30 5.37 6.42
N VAL A 89 -13.37 6.69 6.35
CA VAL A 89 -14.40 7.49 7.02
C VAL A 89 -15.24 8.24 5.99
N ALA A 90 -16.56 8.05 6.02
CA ALA A 90 -17.50 8.82 5.20
C ALA A 90 -18.10 9.96 6.02
N LEU A 91 -17.95 11.20 5.53
CA LEU A 91 -18.54 12.39 6.14
C LEU A 91 -19.55 13.05 5.20
N ASN A 92 -20.53 13.75 5.77
CA ASN A 92 -21.27 14.76 5.02
C ASN A 92 -20.31 15.91 4.65
N VAL A 93 -20.21 16.25 3.36
CA VAL A 93 -19.25 17.24 2.86
C VAL A 93 -19.54 18.67 3.35
N GLU A 94 -20.80 18.99 3.62
CA GLU A 94 -21.23 20.33 4.03
C GLU A 94 -21.10 20.55 5.53
N THR A 95 -21.33 19.52 6.35
CA THR A 95 -21.37 19.64 7.82
C THR A 95 -20.15 19.03 8.52
N GLY A 96 -19.41 18.13 7.87
CA GLY A 96 -18.33 17.35 8.49
C GLY A 96 -18.82 16.23 9.42
N GLU A 97 -20.14 16.00 9.49
CA GLU A 97 -20.72 14.94 10.33
C GLU A 97 -20.40 13.55 9.78
N ARG A 98 -20.02 12.63 10.66
CA ARG A 98 -19.72 11.24 10.31
C ARG A 98 -21.00 10.49 9.92
N ILE A 99 -21.01 9.95 8.70
CA ILE A 99 -22.07 9.07 8.20
C ILE A 99 -21.78 7.63 8.66
N TRP A 100 -20.65 7.09 8.24
CA TRP A 100 -20.17 5.75 8.59
C TRP A 100 -18.64 5.74 8.56
N HIS A 101 -18.03 4.69 9.12
CA HIS A 101 -16.61 4.42 8.98
C HIS A 101 -16.35 2.92 9.07
N PHE A 102 -15.17 2.49 8.60
CA PHE A 102 -14.65 1.15 8.81
C PHE A 102 -13.15 1.24 9.10
N GLN A 103 -12.69 0.65 10.20
CA GLN A 103 -11.27 0.58 10.53
C GLN A 103 -10.65 -0.67 9.91
N MET A 104 -9.63 -0.49 9.06
CA MET A 104 -8.99 -1.57 8.32
C MET A 104 -7.78 -2.16 9.05
N VAL A 105 -7.22 -1.43 10.02
CA VAL A 105 -6.18 -1.93 10.93
C VAL A 105 -6.47 -1.44 12.33
N HIS A 106 -6.66 -2.37 13.27
CA HIS A 106 -6.74 -2.07 14.69
C HIS A 106 -5.33 -1.84 15.24
N HIS A 107 -5.10 -0.71 15.91
CA HIS A 107 -3.81 -0.39 16.53
C HIS A 107 -2.62 -0.61 15.56
N ASP A 108 -2.57 0.19 14.49
CA ASP A 108 -1.56 0.01 13.45
C ASP A 108 -0.14 0.18 14.02
N ILE A 109 0.72 -0.82 13.81
CA ILE A 109 2.15 -0.83 14.15
C ILE A 109 2.98 -1.34 12.97
N TRP A 110 2.45 -1.20 11.75
CA TRP A 110 3.07 -1.68 10.53
C TRP A 110 3.21 -0.63 9.43
N ASP A 111 2.73 0.60 9.66
CA ASP A 111 2.58 1.64 8.63
C ASP A 111 1.70 1.12 7.49
N TYR A 112 0.55 0.53 7.85
CA TYR A 112 -0.39 -0.13 6.94
C TYR A 112 -1.68 0.67 6.75
N ASP A 113 -1.56 1.99 6.67
CA ASP A 113 -2.65 2.88 6.29
C ASP A 113 -3.19 2.62 4.87
N ALA A 114 -4.28 3.32 4.54
CA ALA A 114 -4.88 3.31 3.20
C ALA A 114 -4.26 4.41 2.33
N PRO A 115 -3.40 4.09 1.35
CA PRO A 115 -2.57 5.08 0.69
C PRO A 115 -3.19 5.63 -0.61
N THR A 116 -4.46 5.30 -0.90
CA THR A 116 -5.09 5.54 -2.22
C THR A 116 -6.42 6.25 -2.09
N ALA A 117 -6.79 6.97 -3.15
CA ALA A 117 -8.13 7.49 -3.30
C ALA A 117 -9.16 6.34 -3.34
N PRO A 118 -10.21 6.38 -2.51
CA PRO A 118 -11.30 5.42 -2.61
C PRO A 118 -11.98 5.52 -3.99
N ILE A 119 -12.20 4.41 -4.67
CA ILE A 119 -12.81 4.39 -6.01
C ILE A 119 -14.32 4.19 -5.87
N LEU A 120 -15.10 5.19 -6.27
CA LEU A 120 -16.56 5.06 -6.35
C LEU A 120 -16.95 4.34 -7.63
N THR A 121 -17.79 3.32 -7.50
CA THR A 121 -18.22 2.49 -8.63
C THR A 121 -19.61 1.94 -8.40
N ASP A 122 -20.34 1.63 -9.47
CA ASP A 122 -21.56 0.84 -9.39
C ASP A 122 -21.28 -0.57 -9.90
N ILE A 123 -21.68 -1.58 -9.14
CA ILE A 123 -21.42 -3.00 -9.42
C ILE A 123 -22.68 -3.83 -9.16
N THR A 124 -22.76 -5.02 -9.75
CA THR A 124 -23.86 -5.96 -9.51
C THR A 124 -23.29 -7.25 -8.92
N VAL A 125 -23.59 -7.54 -7.65
CA VAL A 125 -23.14 -8.76 -6.96
C VAL A 125 -24.35 -9.61 -6.62
N ASP A 126 -24.35 -10.87 -7.04
CA ASP A 126 -25.46 -11.82 -6.83
C ASP A 126 -26.84 -11.26 -7.29
N GLY A 127 -26.84 -10.46 -8.35
CA GLY A 127 -28.04 -9.83 -8.92
C GLY A 127 -28.53 -8.57 -8.17
N ARG A 128 -27.78 -8.09 -7.16
CA ARG A 128 -28.05 -6.83 -6.46
C ARG A 128 -27.14 -5.74 -6.98
N ASP A 129 -27.73 -4.62 -7.41
CA ASP A 129 -26.98 -3.41 -7.74
C ASP A 129 -26.52 -2.71 -6.46
N ILE A 130 -25.24 -2.34 -6.43
CA ILE A 130 -24.58 -1.73 -5.28
C ILE A 130 -23.87 -0.47 -5.74
N ARG A 131 -24.18 0.64 -5.08
CA ARG A 131 -23.36 1.85 -5.15
C ARG A 131 -22.14 1.60 -4.27
N ALA A 132 -21.05 1.12 -4.84
CA ALA A 132 -19.87 0.70 -4.08
C ALA A 132 -18.78 1.79 -3.96
N VAL A 133 -17.95 1.63 -2.94
CA VAL A 133 -16.65 2.29 -2.77
C VAL A 133 -15.61 1.21 -2.51
N ALA A 134 -14.52 1.23 -3.28
CA ALA A 134 -13.42 0.28 -3.18
C ALA A 134 -12.14 0.98 -2.69
N GLN A 135 -11.55 0.47 -1.61
CA GLN A 135 -10.34 1.00 -0.98
C GLN A 135 -9.19 0.02 -1.16
N ILE A 136 -8.19 0.43 -1.95
CA ILE A 136 -6.92 -0.30 -2.12
C ILE A 136 -6.02 0.06 -0.95
N THR A 137 -5.39 -0.93 -0.33
CA THR A 137 -4.61 -0.73 0.90
C THR A 137 -3.19 -1.32 0.83
N LYS A 138 -2.30 -0.87 1.74
CA LYS A 138 -0.89 -1.31 1.77
C LYS A 138 -0.73 -2.81 2.02
N GLN A 139 -1.68 -3.44 2.72
CA GLN A 139 -1.70 -4.88 3.02
C GLN A 139 -1.91 -5.76 1.78
N ALA A 140 -2.15 -5.18 0.59
CA ALA A 140 -2.58 -5.89 -0.60
C ALA A 140 -4.03 -6.42 -0.54
N PHE A 141 -4.87 -5.82 0.30
CA PHE A 141 -6.32 -6.04 0.29
C PHE A 141 -7.04 -4.99 -0.55
N LEU A 142 -8.21 -5.38 -1.08
CA LEU A 142 -9.21 -4.48 -1.62
C LEU A 142 -10.46 -4.58 -0.77
N TYR A 143 -10.73 -3.57 0.06
CA TYR A 143 -11.97 -3.49 0.83
C TYR A 143 -13.05 -2.87 -0.03
N VAL A 144 -14.26 -3.46 -0.06
CA VAL A 144 -15.37 -2.97 -0.87
C VAL A 144 -16.62 -2.85 -0.01
N PHE A 145 -17.21 -1.66 0.01
CA PHE A 145 -18.39 -1.33 0.81
C PHE A 145 -19.49 -0.76 -0.08
N ASP A 146 -20.74 -0.89 0.34
CA ASP A 146 -21.80 0.00 -0.11
C ASP A 146 -21.47 1.42 0.37
N ARG A 147 -21.28 2.35 -0.57
CA ARG A 147 -20.82 3.71 -0.29
C ARG A 147 -21.86 4.55 0.45
N VAL A 148 -23.12 4.14 0.47
CA VAL A 148 -24.20 4.81 1.19
C VAL A 148 -24.20 4.40 2.66
N THR A 149 -24.08 3.10 2.93
CA THR A 149 -24.28 2.55 4.29
C THR A 149 -22.99 2.20 5.02
N GLY A 150 -21.89 1.96 4.31
CA GLY A 150 -20.65 1.43 4.85
C GLY A 150 -20.69 -0.08 5.08
N GLU A 151 -21.78 -0.76 4.70
CA GLU A 151 -21.87 -2.21 4.81
C GLU A 151 -20.90 -2.88 3.82
N PRO A 152 -20.12 -3.88 4.26
CA PRO A 152 -19.18 -4.55 3.37
C PRO A 152 -19.93 -5.38 2.32
N VAL A 153 -19.46 -5.34 1.07
CA VAL A 153 -20.07 -6.09 -0.04
C VAL A 153 -19.91 -7.59 0.15
N TRP A 154 -18.75 -8.02 0.65
CA TRP A 154 -18.46 -9.39 1.06
C TRP A 154 -18.06 -9.42 2.54
N PRO A 155 -18.22 -10.55 3.25
CA PRO A 155 -17.85 -10.64 4.65
C PRO A 155 -16.42 -10.19 4.93
N ILE A 156 -16.24 -9.47 6.03
CA ILE A 156 -14.93 -9.15 6.61
C ILE A 156 -14.89 -9.85 7.97
N GLU A 157 -13.89 -10.70 8.17
CA GLU A 157 -13.76 -11.54 9.36
C GLU A 157 -12.71 -10.99 10.30
N GLU A 158 -13.05 -10.87 11.58
CA GLU A 158 -12.05 -10.69 12.64
C GLU A 158 -11.26 -11.99 12.82
N ARG A 159 -9.95 -11.95 12.56
CA ARG A 159 -9.08 -13.12 12.71
C ARG A 159 -7.99 -12.86 13.72
N PRO A 160 -7.67 -13.83 14.60
CA PRO A 160 -6.51 -13.74 15.48
C PRO A 160 -5.22 -13.54 14.68
N VAL A 161 -4.38 -12.61 15.12
CA VAL A 161 -3.07 -12.34 14.53
C VAL A 161 -1.93 -12.60 15.51
N PRO A 162 -0.70 -12.87 15.05
CA PRO A 162 0.43 -13.10 15.94
C PRO A 162 0.62 -11.95 16.93
N GLN A 163 1.00 -12.29 18.16
CA GLN A 163 1.28 -11.33 19.22
C GLN A 163 2.79 -11.19 19.40
N GLY A 164 3.25 -10.00 19.78
CA GLY A 164 4.68 -9.72 19.96
C GLY A 164 5.10 -9.78 21.43
N ASN A 165 6.35 -9.42 21.68
CA ASN A 165 6.94 -9.39 23.02
C ASN A 165 7.80 -8.13 23.28
N VAL A 166 7.71 -7.12 22.41
CA VAL A 166 8.36 -5.83 22.61
C VAL A 166 7.85 -5.23 23.93
N PRO A 167 8.72 -4.93 24.90
CA PRO A 167 8.30 -4.45 26.21
C PRO A 167 7.49 -3.14 26.12
N GLY A 168 6.31 -3.14 26.75
CA GLY A 168 5.43 -1.96 26.79
C GLY A 168 4.63 -1.71 25.52
N GLU A 169 4.77 -2.56 24.49
CA GLU A 169 3.91 -2.52 23.30
C GLU A 169 2.50 -3.04 23.62
N TRP A 170 1.51 -2.50 22.91
CA TRP A 170 0.14 -3.01 22.89
C TRP A 170 -0.10 -3.73 21.56
N TYR A 171 -0.85 -4.84 21.60
CA TYR A 171 -1.13 -5.63 20.40
C TYR A 171 -2.63 -5.88 20.29
N SER A 172 -3.20 -5.59 19.13
CA SER A 172 -4.58 -5.97 18.88
C SER A 172 -4.71 -7.50 18.82
N PRO A 173 -5.70 -8.11 19.49
CA PRO A 173 -5.89 -9.56 19.46
C PRO A 173 -6.33 -10.06 18.09
N THR A 174 -7.04 -9.24 17.31
CA THR A 174 -7.57 -9.59 15.98
C THR A 174 -7.35 -8.47 14.98
N GLN A 175 -7.49 -8.79 13.70
CA GLN A 175 -7.52 -7.81 12.61
C GLN A 175 -8.65 -8.16 11.63
N PRO A 176 -9.18 -7.19 10.88
CA PRO A 176 -10.23 -7.41 9.89
C PRO A 176 -9.64 -7.93 8.57
N PHE A 177 -10.11 -9.10 8.13
CA PHE A 177 -9.71 -9.74 6.86
C PHE A 177 -10.89 -9.80 5.89
N PRO A 178 -10.87 -9.07 4.76
CA PRO A 178 -11.90 -9.22 3.75
C PRO A 178 -11.82 -10.63 3.13
N THR A 179 -12.97 -11.28 2.96
CA THR A 179 -13.05 -12.61 2.34
C THR A 179 -12.97 -12.55 0.82
N LYS A 180 -13.37 -11.41 0.23
CA LYS A 180 -13.26 -11.11 -1.19
C LYS A 180 -13.03 -9.61 -1.43
N PRO A 181 -12.34 -9.25 -2.53
CA PRO A 181 -11.57 -10.15 -3.40
C PRO A 181 -10.38 -10.80 -2.69
N ALA A 182 -9.79 -11.84 -3.28
CA ALA A 182 -8.52 -12.37 -2.79
C ALA A 182 -7.43 -11.27 -2.84
N PRO A 183 -6.41 -11.32 -1.96
CA PRO A 183 -5.32 -10.34 -1.95
C PRO A 183 -4.68 -10.19 -3.33
N PHE A 184 -4.47 -8.96 -3.79
CA PHE A 184 -3.92 -8.71 -5.13
C PHE A 184 -2.40 -8.89 -5.21
N ASP A 185 -1.74 -9.07 -4.08
CA ASP A 185 -0.32 -9.43 -3.95
C ASP A 185 -0.10 -10.34 -2.72
N ARG A 186 1.14 -10.79 -2.51
CA ARG A 186 1.52 -11.70 -1.42
C ARG A 186 1.39 -11.04 -0.06
N GLN A 187 0.96 -11.84 0.91
CA GLN A 187 0.73 -11.46 2.29
C GLN A 187 1.40 -12.46 3.23
N GLY A 188 2.16 -11.97 4.20
CA GLY A 188 3.02 -12.78 5.04
C GLY A 188 4.24 -13.32 4.29
N ILE A 189 5.17 -13.88 5.02
CA ILE A 189 6.40 -14.45 4.48
C ILE A 189 6.77 -15.72 5.22
N THR A 190 7.22 -16.71 4.47
CA THR A 190 7.74 -17.98 4.94
C THR A 190 9.10 -18.26 4.30
N VAL A 191 9.76 -19.33 4.76
CA VAL A 191 11.00 -19.78 4.15
C VAL A 191 10.77 -20.20 2.68
N ASP A 192 9.56 -20.65 2.32
CA ASP A 192 9.25 -21.10 0.95
C ASP A 192 9.15 -19.96 -0.08
N ASP A 193 9.00 -18.72 0.41
CA ASP A 193 9.02 -17.50 -0.41
C ASP A 193 10.43 -17.05 -0.81
N LEU A 194 11.45 -17.57 -0.13
CA LEU A 194 12.86 -17.21 -0.36
C LEU A 194 13.39 -17.85 -1.65
N ILE A 195 14.27 -17.15 -2.36
CA ILE A 195 14.86 -17.68 -3.60
C ILE A 195 15.51 -19.05 -3.40
N ASP A 196 15.30 -19.93 -4.37
CA ASP A 196 15.76 -21.32 -4.36
C ASP A 196 16.24 -21.80 -5.74
N PHE A 197 16.61 -20.85 -6.62
CA PHE A 197 17.04 -21.15 -8.00
C PHE A 197 18.25 -22.10 -8.06
N THR A 198 19.13 -22.05 -7.05
CA THR A 198 20.19 -23.04 -6.83
C THR A 198 20.26 -23.40 -5.34
N PRO A 199 20.82 -24.58 -4.99
CA PRO A 199 21.04 -24.95 -3.59
C PRO A 199 21.87 -23.92 -2.80
N GLU A 200 22.85 -23.29 -3.44
CA GLU A 200 23.70 -22.27 -2.81
C GLU A 200 22.92 -20.99 -2.50
N LEU A 201 22.08 -20.53 -3.45
CA LEU A 201 21.22 -19.37 -3.23
C LEU A 201 20.19 -19.65 -2.15
N ARG A 202 19.61 -20.85 -2.13
CA ARG A 202 18.69 -21.28 -1.08
C ARG A 202 19.35 -21.23 0.30
N ALA A 203 20.53 -21.82 0.43
CA ALA A 203 21.27 -21.83 1.69
C ALA A 203 21.67 -20.42 2.16
N GLU A 204 22.08 -19.53 1.25
CA GLU A 204 22.34 -18.13 1.58
C GLU A 204 21.07 -17.42 2.06
N ALA A 205 19.94 -17.62 1.38
CA ALA A 205 18.68 -16.99 1.72
C ALA A 205 18.17 -17.44 3.11
N GLU A 206 18.20 -18.74 3.39
CA GLU A 206 17.83 -19.31 4.69
C GLU A 206 18.74 -18.78 5.82
N ALA A 207 20.06 -18.73 5.58
CA ALA A 207 21.00 -18.22 6.57
C ALA A 207 20.76 -16.74 6.93
N ARG A 208 20.23 -15.94 5.99
CA ARG A 208 19.94 -14.51 6.22
C ARG A 208 18.71 -14.26 7.08
N VAL A 209 17.73 -15.16 7.01
CA VAL A 209 16.50 -15.05 7.80
C VAL A 209 16.55 -15.88 9.09
N ALA A 210 17.63 -16.62 9.33
CA ALA A 210 17.75 -17.52 10.49
C ALA A 210 17.49 -16.84 11.85
N ASN A 211 17.81 -15.54 11.96
CA ASN A 211 17.60 -14.73 13.16
C ASN A 211 16.53 -13.64 12.96
N VAL A 212 15.66 -13.78 11.95
CA VAL A 212 14.59 -12.84 11.65
C VAL A 212 13.25 -13.55 11.83
N THR A 213 12.29 -12.88 12.47
CA THR A 213 10.94 -13.40 12.62
C THR A 213 10.25 -13.37 11.26
N LEU A 214 9.84 -14.54 10.76
CA LEU A 214 8.96 -14.69 9.61
C LEU A 214 7.57 -15.08 10.10
N GLY A 215 6.52 -14.68 9.38
CA GLY A 215 5.16 -15.01 9.77
C GLY A 215 4.09 -14.49 8.82
N PRO A 216 2.81 -14.73 9.14
CA PRO A 216 1.70 -14.24 8.33
C PRO A 216 1.62 -12.71 8.35
N LEU A 217 0.71 -12.14 7.54
CA LEU A 217 0.32 -10.73 7.63
C LEU A 217 -0.01 -10.36 9.09
N PHE A 218 0.36 -9.15 9.50
CA PHE A 218 0.27 -8.65 10.88
C PHE A 218 1.13 -9.40 11.90
N THR A 219 2.19 -10.08 11.48
CA THR A 219 3.26 -10.43 12.42
C THR A 219 3.89 -9.13 12.94
N PRO A 220 3.89 -8.89 14.26
CA PRO A 220 4.26 -7.58 14.79
C PRO A 220 5.75 -7.28 14.63
N PRO A 221 6.13 -5.99 14.66
CA PRO A 221 7.50 -5.55 14.84
C PRO A 221 8.19 -6.26 16.00
N SER A 222 9.50 -6.51 15.88
CA SER A 222 10.31 -7.04 16.98
C SER A 222 11.58 -6.22 17.19
N THR A 223 12.17 -6.36 18.37
CA THR A 223 13.47 -5.76 18.67
C THR A 223 14.62 -6.51 17.96
N VAL A 224 15.79 -5.88 17.98
CA VAL A 224 17.08 -6.51 17.68
C VAL A 224 17.79 -6.91 18.98
N ASP A 225 18.75 -7.84 18.87
CA ASP A 225 19.70 -8.14 19.93
C ASP A 225 20.81 -7.08 20.06
N ASP A 226 21.73 -7.28 21.01
CA ASP A 226 22.85 -6.37 21.29
C ASP A 226 23.79 -6.17 20.09
N ASP A 227 23.85 -7.14 19.17
CA ASP A 227 24.65 -7.09 17.94
C ASP A 227 23.88 -6.44 16.77
N GLY A 228 22.65 -6.00 17.01
CA GLY A 228 21.77 -5.38 16.00
C GLY A 228 21.17 -6.39 15.02
N ILE A 229 21.13 -7.67 15.39
CA ILE A 229 20.57 -8.77 14.60
C ILE A 229 19.17 -9.09 15.14
N GLY A 230 18.20 -9.26 14.25
CA GLY A 230 16.80 -9.48 14.65
C GLY A 230 15.82 -8.77 13.72
N GLY A 231 14.61 -8.60 14.24
CA GLY A 231 13.50 -7.94 13.54
C GLY A 231 12.48 -8.92 12.98
N THR A 232 11.42 -8.34 12.43
CA THR A 232 10.36 -9.05 11.74
C THR A 232 10.45 -8.75 10.25
N MET A 233 10.52 -9.77 9.41
CA MET A 233 10.35 -9.59 7.98
C MET A 233 8.86 -9.56 7.66
N MET A 234 8.43 -8.48 7.02
CA MET A 234 7.05 -8.25 6.60
C MET A 234 6.94 -8.30 5.08
N MET A 235 5.85 -8.89 4.61
CA MET A 235 5.41 -8.83 3.22
C MET A 235 3.88 -8.63 3.21
N PRO A 236 3.36 -7.56 2.58
CA PRO A 236 4.12 -6.47 1.96
C PRO A 236 5.05 -5.73 2.93
N SER A 237 6.02 -4.96 2.42
CA SER A 237 6.84 -4.10 3.28
C SER A 237 6.04 -2.90 3.78
N GLN A 238 6.61 -2.08 4.66
CA GLN A 238 6.01 -0.83 5.15
C GLN A 238 5.58 0.14 4.02
N THR A 239 6.22 0.02 2.85
CA THR A 239 5.83 0.83 1.67
C THR A 239 4.58 0.30 0.95
N GLY A 240 4.03 -0.83 1.41
CA GLY A 240 2.83 -1.47 0.92
C GLY A 240 3.01 -2.22 -0.41
N GLY A 241 2.10 -3.17 -0.63
CA GLY A 241 1.89 -3.80 -1.93
C GLY A 241 1.36 -2.77 -2.93
N ALA A 242 0.41 -1.95 -2.49
CA ALA A 242 0.00 -0.71 -3.15
C ALA A 242 0.45 0.51 -2.32
N ASN A 243 0.56 1.66 -2.99
CA ASN A 243 0.79 2.97 -2.38
C ASN A 243 0.01 4.02 -3.19
N TRP A 244 0.40 5.30 -3.15
CA TRP A 244 -0.28 6.43 -3.78
C TRP A 244 -0.61 6.27 -5.28
N GLU A 245 0.03 5.33 -5.99
CA GLU A 245 -0.24 5.05 -7.39
C GLU A 245 -1.67 4.48 -7.62
N GLY A 246 -2.25 3.81 -6.62
CA GLY A 246 -3.63 3.34 -6.66
C GLY A 246 -3.92 2.29 -7.75
N GLY A 247 -5.11 2.39 -8.32
CA GLY A 247 -5.61 1.52 -9.37
C GLY A 247 -6.64 2.24 -10.22
N ALA A 248 -7.10 1.59 -11.28
CA ALA A 248 -8.06 2.16 -12.21
C ALA A 248 -9.19 1.17 -12.46
N PHE A 249 -10.41 1.69 -12.55
CA PHE A 249 -11.63 0.89 -12.72
C PHE A 249 -12.28 1.16 -14.07
N ASP A 250 -12.77 0.10 -14.72
CA ASP A 250 -13.61 0.20 -15.91
C ASP A 250 -15.10 0.03 -15.57
N PRO A 251 -15.93 1.08 -15.69
CA PRO A 251 -17.36 0.98 -15.47
C PRO A 251 -18.12 0.19 -16.54
N GLU A 252 -17.57 -0.01 -17.74
CA GLU A 252 -18.25 -0.82 -18.78
C GLU A 252 -18.16 -2.33 -18.47
N THR A 253 -17.08 -2.78 -17.84
CA THR A 253 -16.84 -4.20 -17.55
C THR A 253 -16.92 -4.56 -16.07
N GLY A 254 -16.92 -3.57 -15.16
CA GLY A 254 -16.88 -3.82 -13.73
C GLY A 254 -15.52 -4.29 -13.21
N VAL A 255 -14.44 -4.05 -13.95
CA VAL A 255 -13.09 -4.58 -13.64
C VAL A 255 -12.20 -3.48 -13.08
N ILE A 256 -11.54 -3.76 -11.96
CA ILE A 256 -10.48 -2.92 -11.41
C ILE A 256 -9.10 -3.52 -11.73
N TYR A 257 -8.14 -2.67 -12.05
CA TYR A 257 -6.75 -3.00 -12.33
C TYR A 257 -5.86 -2.35 -11.29
N ILE A 258 -5.04 -3.14 -10.60
CA ILE A 258 -4.20 -2.69 -9.49
C ILE A 258 -2.76 -3.07 -9.77
N ALA A 259 -1.86 -2.08 -9.76
CA ALA A 259 -0.43 -2.34 -9.80
C ALA A 259 0.10 -2.54 -8.39
N SER A 260 0.93 -3.56 -8.19
CA SER A 260 1.50 -3.85 -6.89
C SER A 260 2.97 -4.24 -6.94
N LYS A 261 3.64 -4.02 -5.81
CA LYS A 261 5.05 -4.35 -5.56
C LYS A 261 5.12 -5.51 -4.57
N THR A 262 5.77 -6.59 -4.97
CA THR A 262 6.09 -7.75 -4.14
C THR A 262 7.50 -7.59 -3.56
N ASP A 263 7.59 -6.97 -2.39
CA ASP A 263 8.85 -6.71 -1.69
C ASP A 263 8.68 -6.96 -0.19
N GLY A 264 9.73 -7.53 0.41
CA GLY A 264 9.80 -7.77 1.83
C GLY A 264 10.65 -6.72 2.52
N GLY A 265 10.16 -6.19 3.64
CA GLY A 265 10.90 -5.26 4.50
C GLY A 265 11.28 -5.93 5.80
N THR A 266 12.49 -5.71 6.33
CA THR A 266 12.78 -6.08 7.71
C THR A 266 12.51 -4.87 8.60
N LEU A 267 11.57 -5.05 9.51
CA LEU A 267 11.19 -4.05 10.48
C LEU A 267 11.81 -4.39 11.84
N THR A 268 12.64 -3.48 12.32
CA THR A 268 13.44 -3.64 13.55
C THR A 268 13.18 -2.48 14.48
N LEU A 269 12.90 -2.76 15.75
CA LEU A 269 12.72 -1.76 16.79
C LEU A 269 13.95 -1.67 17.69
N GLY A 270 14.28 -0.44 18.11
CA GLY A 270 15.31 -0.18 19.10
C GLY A 270 15.08 1.11 19.86
N PRO A 271 15.66 1.26 21.05
CA PRO A 271 15.56 2.50 21.82
C PRO A 271 16.26 3.65 21.09
N SER A 272 15.77 4.87 21.27
CA SER A 272 16.37 6.07 20.67
C SER A 272 16.46 7.21 21.67
N ASN A 273 17.53 8.00 21.57
CA ASN A 273 17.67 9.26 22.30
C ASN A 273 17.27 10.48 21.45
N ALA A 274 16.82 10.26 20.21
CA ALA A 274 16.38 11.29 19.29
C ALA A 274 14.85 11.44 19.25
N SER A 275 14.13 10.58 19.97
CA SER A 275 12.68 10.57 20.10
C SER A 275 12.33 10.35 21.58
N ASP A 276 11.14 10.78 21.95
CA ASP A 276 10.52 10.50 23.25
C ASP A 276 9.68 9.21 23.24
N MET A 277 9.65 8.49 22.11
CA MET A 277 9.13 7.13 21.99
C MET A 277 10.09 6.12 22.63
N ASN A 278 9.56 5.11 23.33
CA ASN A 278 10.38 4.05 23.94
C ASN A 278 11.18 3.28 22.89
N TYR A 279 10.56 3.00 21.74
CA TYR A 279 11.17 2.36 20.59
C TYR A 279 10.87 3.15 19.33
N VAL A 280 11.81 3.14 18.39
CA VAL A 280 11.64 3.63 17.02
C VAL A 280 12.18 2.59 16.06
N GLN A 281 11.94 2.78 14.77
CA GLN A 281 12.62 1.99 13.75
C GLN A 281 14.13 2.12 13.90
N SER A 282 14.78 1.02 14.25
CA SER A 282 16.22 0.87 14.25
C SER A 282 16.65 0.33 12.89
N PHE A 283 17.74 0.83 12.35
CA PHE A 283 18.30 0.34 11.09
C PHE A 283 19.58 -0.47 11.28
N GLY A 284 19.82 -1.06 12.46
CA GLY A 284 20.98 -1.94 12.69
C GLY A 284 22.34 -1.26 12.45
N GLY A 285 22.87 -0.59 13.49
CA GLY A 285 24.20 0.03 13.46
C GLY A 285 24.16 1.39 14.13
N GLY A 286 24.89 1.54 15.24
CA GLY A 286 24.90 2.72 16.11
C GLY A 286 25.44 4.00 15.46
N GLY A 287 24.72 4.57 14.48
CA GLY A 287 25.06 5.80 13.79
C GLY A 287 23.85 6.67 13.54
N ARG A 288 23.82 7.85 14.17
CA ARG A 288 22.89 8.95 13.87
C ARG A 288 23.03 9.34 12.39
N GLY A 289 21.98 9.16 11.60
CA GLY A 289 21.94 9.64 10.22
C GLY A 289 20.54 9.51 9.60
N ARG A 290 19.96 10.64 9.20
CA ARG A 290 18.83 10.69 8.26
C ARG A 290 19.27 10.05 6.94
N GLY A 291 18.59 8.97 6.55
CA GLY A 291 18.73 8.35 5.23
C GLY A 291 19.50 7.04 5.24
N GLY A 292 18.78 5.93 5.02
CA GLY A 292 19.34 4.67 4.52
C GLY A 292 20.35 3.97 5.43
N GLY A 293 19.93 3.57 6.64
CA GLY A 293 20.69 2.62 7.46
C GLY A 293 20.38 1.19 7.02
N ARG A 294 21.43 0.38 6.83
CA ARG A 294 21.31 -1.04 6.47
C ARG A 294 20.74 -1.81 7.65
N GLY A 295 19.44 -2.10 7.63
CA GLY A 295 18.79 -3.07 8.52
C GLY A 295 19.62 -4.35 8.67
N GLY A 296 19.31 -5.18 9.66
CA GLY A 296 20.07 -6.39 10.00
C GLY A 296 20.43 -7.31 8.80
N ALA A 297 21.11 -8.43 9.03
CA ALA A 297 21.66 -9.29 7.95
C ALA A 297 20.72 -9.54 6.73
N ALA A 298 19.40 -9.57 6.92
CA ALA A 298 18.38 -9.64 5.87
C ALA A 298 18.31 -8.42 4.91
N ALA A 299 18.63 -7.19 5.36
CA ALA A 299 18.62 -5.99 4.50
C ALA A 299 19.94 -5.76 3.75
N ARG A 300 20.98 -6.58 4.00
CA ARG A 300 22.22 -6.55 3.21
C ARG A 300 22.00 -7.25 1.87
N PRO A 301 22.44 -6.70 0.72
CA PRO A 301 22.34 -7.39 -0.56
C PRO A 301 22.94 -8.80 -0.50
N GLN A 302 22.29 -9.76 -1.17
CA GLN A 302 22.85 -11.09 -1.39
C GLN A 302 24.21 -11.01 -2.10
N ARG A 303 25.08 -11.99 -1.95
CA ARG A 303 26.32 -12.08 -2.75
C ARG A 303 25.98 -12.07 -4.25
N SER A 304 24.88 -12.71 -4.61
CA SER A 304 24.32 -12.71 -5.96
C SER A 304 23.74 -11.36 -6.39
N GLY A 305 23.46 -10.45 -5.45
CA GLY A 305 22.73 -9.21 -5.70
C GLY A 305 21.25 -9.41 -6.05
N LEU A 306 20.73 -10.63 -6.03
CA LEU A 306 19.32 -10.90 -6.29
C LEU A 306 18.46 -10.51 -5.07
N PRO A 307 17.19 -10.12 -5.27
CA PRO A 307 16.23 -10.01 -4.17
C PRO A 307 16.12 -11.32 -3.38
N LEU A 308 15.84 -11.21 -2.08
CA LEU A 308 15.71 -12.38 -1.19
C LEU A 308 14.48 -13.23 -1.51
N ILE A 309 13.43 -12.61 -2.05
CA ILE A 309 12.14 -13.21 -2.34
C ILE A 309 12.03 -13.62 -3.81
N LYS A 310 11.35 -14.74 -4.06
CA LYS A 310 11.06 -15.23 -5.42
C LYS A 310 10.23 -14.21 -6.23
N PRO A 311 10.50 -14.05 -7.53
CA PRO A 311 9.67 -13.22 -8.43
C PRO A 311 8.24 -13.81 -8.60
N PRO A 312 7.30 -13.07 -9.23
CA PRO A 312 7.46 -11.72 -9.75
C PRO A 312 7.52 -10.66 -8.63
N TRP A 313 8.37 -9.64 -8.81
CA TRP A 313 8.57 -8.56 -7.83
C TRP A 313 7.61 -7.39 -8.00
N GLY A 314 6.87 -7.36 -9.09
CA GLY A 314 5.76 -6.44 -9.30
C GLY A 314 4.83 -6.97 -10.37
N ARG A 315 3.58 -6.55 -10.29
CA ARG A 315 2.48 -7.12 -11.06
C ARG A 315 1.37 -6.10 -11.28
N ILE A 316 0.53 -6.39 -12.25
CA ILE A 316 -0.79 -5.79 -12.43
C ILE A 316 -1.81 -6.91 -12.29
N THR A 317 -2.80 -6.71 -11.43
CA THR A 317 -3.87 -7.67 -11.15
C THR A 317 -5.20 -7.08 -11.59
N ALA A 318 -5.95 -7.83 -12.40
CA ALA A 318 -7.31 -7.48 -12.80
C ALA A 318 -8.32 -8.26 -11.95
N ILE A 319 -9.29 -7.55 -11.38
CA ILE A 319 -10.32 -8.11 -10.49
C ILE A 319 -11.69 -7.68 -10.99
N ASP A 320 -12.58 -8.63 -11.22
CA ASP A 320 -13.99 -8.35 -11.49
C ASP A 320 -14.72 -8.06 -10.19
N LEU A 321 -15.19 -6.82 -10.00
CA LEU A 321 -15.88 -6.41 -8.78
C LEU A 321 -17.33 -6.89 -8.71
N ASN A 322 -17.89 -7.45 -9.79
CA ASN A 322 -19.21 -8.09 -9.73
C ASN A 322 -19.14 -9.47 -9.05
N THR A 323 -17.97 -10.11 -9.05
CA THR A 323 -17.79 -11.48 -8.53
C THR A 323 -16.73 -11.58 -7.42
N GLY A 324 -15.82 -10.60 -7.36
CA GLY A 324 -14.65 -10.58 -6.49
C GLY A 324 -13.53 -11.51 -6.96
N GLU A 325 -13.60 -12.02 -8.19
CA GLU A 325 -12.62 -12.97 -8.74
C GLU A 325 -11.48 -12.25 -9.46
N HIS A 326 -10.28 -12.81 -9.37
CA HIS A 326 -9.15 -12.38 -10.20
C HIS A 326 -9.35 -12.90 -11.62
N LEU A 327 -9.29 -12.01 -12.60
CA LEU A 327 -9.37 -12.38 -14.03
C LEU A 327 -8.00 -12.80 -14.55
N TRP A 328 -6.98 -12.01 -14.22
CA TRP A 328 -5.59 -12.28 -14.58
C TRP A 328 -4.64 -11.50 -13.67
N MET A 329 -3.39 -11.97 -13.62
CA MET A 329 -2.28 -11.32 -12.93
C MET A 329 -1.04 -11.42 -13.80
N GLN A 330 -0.46 -10.28 -14.16
CA GLN A 330 0.67 -10.20 -15.08
C GLN A 330 1.83 -9.48 -14.40
N ALA A 331 3.06 -10.00 -14.56
CA ALA A 331 4.24 -9.27 -14.10
C ALA A 331 4.36 -7.92 -14.84
N ASN A 332 4.61 -6.85 -14.08
CA ASN A 332 4.61 -5.47 -14.58
C ASN A 332 5.78 -5.15 -15.53
N GLY A 333 6.72 -6.09 -15.71
CA GLY A 333 7.91 -5.89 -16.54
C GLY A 333 8.72 -7.15 -16.72
N ASP A 334 9.72 -7.06 -17.58
CA ASP A 334 10.76 -8.06 -17.72
C ASP A 334 11.71 -8.05 -16.50
N ALA A 335 12.44 -9.14 -16.26
CA ALA A 335 13.58 -9.08 -15.36
C ALA A 335 14.60 -8.02 -15.83
N THR A 336 15.21 -7.28 -14.90
CA THR A 336 16.28 -6.30 -15.27
C THR A 336 17.45 -7.00 -15.97
N GLU A 337 18.20 -6.27 -16.80
CA GLU A 337 19.42 -6.80 -17.43
C GLU A 337 20.44 -7.34 -16.41
N ARG A 338 20.49 -6.74 -15.21
CA ARG A 338 21.33 -7.23 -14.10
C ARG A 338 20.91 -8.61 -13.60
N VAL A 339 19.63 -8.94 -13.67
CA VAL A 339 19.09 -10.25 -13.29
C VAL A 339 19.25 -11.24 -14.45
N LYS A 340 18.89 -10.84 -15.68
CA LYS A 340 19.05 -11.68 -16.90
C LYS A 340 20.49 -12.15 -17.08
N ASN A 341 21.47 -11.28 -16.84
CA ASN A 341 22.89 -11.57 -17.01
C ASN A 341 23.59 -11.99 -15.70
N ASN A 342 22.83 -12.39 -14.66
CA ASN A 342 23.41 -12.73 -13.37
C ASN A 342 24.15 -14.09 -13.42
N PRO A 343 25.44 -14.16 -13.06
CA PRO A 343 26.20 -15.43 -13.09
C PRO A 343 25.63 -16.52 -12.16
N PHE A 344 24.89 -16.14 -11.11
CA PHE A 344 24.24 -17.09 -10.20
C PHE A 344 22.95 -17.69 -10.75
N LEU A 345 22.51 -17.26 -11.95
CA LEU A 345 21.32 -17.76 -12.64
C LEU A 345 21.69 -18.50 -13.94
N GLU A 346 22.94 -18.93 -14.11
CA GLU A 346 23.34 -19.73 -15.27
C GLU A 346 22.51 -21.01 -15.36
N GLY A 347 21.80 -21.19 -16.49
CA GLY A 347 20.89 -22.33 -16.71
C GLY A 347 19.49 -22.17 -16.10
N VAL A 348 19.18 -21.04 -15.46
CA VAL A 348 17.83 -20.71 -14.99
C VAL A 348 17.11 -19.92 -16.07
N GLU A 349 15.88 -20.32 -16.41
CA GLU A 349 15.04 -19.56 -17.33
C GLU A 349 14.53 -18.28 -16.65
N VAL A 350 15.04 -17.13 -17.08
CA VAL A 350 14.65 -15.81 -16.57
C VAL A 350 13.68 -15.16 -17.56
N GLY A 351 12.43 -14.98 -17.13
CA GLY A 351 11.37 -14.38 -17.95
C GLY A 351 10.88 -13.03 -17.40
N ARG A 352 9.56 -12.82 -17.48
CA ARG A 352 8.86 -11.67 -16.89
C ARG A 352 8.76 -11.80 -15.37
N TRP A 353 9.86 -11.51 -14.69
CA TRP A 353 9.96 -11.54 -13.23
C TRP A 353 9.56 -10.21 -12.59
N GLY A 354 9.08 -9.24 -13.37
CA GLY A 354 8.62 -7.95 -12.87
C GLY A 354 9.73 -7.06 -12.33
N LYS A 355 9.34 -5.84 -12.01
CA LYS A 355 10.12 -4.83 -11.30
C LYS A 355 9.49 -4.59 -9.94
N ALA A 356 10.31 -4.39 -8.91
CA ALA A 356 9.86 -4.08 -7.56
C ALA A 356 9.33 -2.63 -7.46
N THR A 357 8.26 -2.34 -8.19
CA THR A 357 7.69 -1.01 -8.43
C THR A 357 6.18 -1.11 -8.55
N ARG A 358 5.49 0.02 -8.50
CA ARG A 358 4.06 0.15 -8.79
C ARG A 358 3.89 1.08 -9.98
N ALA A 359 3.14 0.62 -10.97
CA ALA A 359 2.85 1.39 -12.16
C ALA A 359 1.65 2.30 -11.93
N GLY A 360 1.69 3.52 -12.48
CA GLY A 360 0.48 4.32 -12.62
C GLY A 360 -0.36 3.74 -13.75
N ILE A 361 -1.62 3.40 -13.48
CA ILE A 361 -2.52 2.76 -14.45
C ILE A 361 -3.49 3.79 -15.03
N LEU A 362 -3.67 3.74 -16.34
CA LEU A 362 -4.76 4.41 -17.05
C LEU A 362 -5.62 3.35 -17.75
N VAL A 363 -6.92 3.38 -17.51
CA VAL A 363 -7.89 2.52 -18.20
C VAL A 363 -8.66 3.39 -19.18
N THR A 364 -8.71 2.92 -20.43
CA THR A 364 -9.59 3.47 -21.47
C THR A 364 -10.68 2.46 -21.77
N ARG A 365 -11.62 2.82 -22.66
CA ARG A 365 -12.65 1.90 -23.12
C ARG A 365 -12.07 0.58 -23.66
N THR A 366 -10.93 0.63 -24.34
CA THR A 366 -10.37 -0.50 -25.07
C THR A 366 -9.12 -1.11 -24.47
N LEU A 367 -8.36 -0.35 -23.66
CA LEU A 367 -7.02 -0.74 -23.20
C LEU A 367 -6.79 -0.42 -21.73
N VAL A 368 -5.93 -1.22 -21.09
CA VAL A 368 -5.18 -0.83 -19.90
C VAL A 368 -3.81 -0.33 -20.35
N LEU A 369 -3.39 0.83 -19.86
CA LEU A 369 -2.12 1.46 -20.16
C LEU A 369 -1.32 1.62 -18.87
N ALA A 370 -0.07 1.15 -18.85
CA ALA A 370 0.81 1.27 -17.71
C ALA A 370 2.27 1.15 -18.14
N GLY A 371 3.16 1.92 -17.51
CA GLY A 371 4.60 1.69 -17.59
C GLY A 371 5.08 0.77 -16.48
N GLU A 372 6.40 0.71 -16.30
CA GLU A 372 6.98 -0.12 -15.24
C GLU A 372 7.05 0.58 -13.86
N GLY A 373 6.62 1.83 -13.76
CA GLY A 373 6.63 2.61 -12.50
C GLY A 373 8.03 3.02 -12.03
N TYR A 374 8.13 3.96 -11.09
CA TYR A 374 9.41 4.58 -10.70
C TYR A 374 10.48 3.55 -10.30
N GLY A 375 11.60 3.54 -11.04
CA GLY A 375 12.70 2.58 -10.85
C GLY A 375 12.65 1.33 -11.73
N GLY A 376 11.60 1.16 -12.55
CA GLY A 376 11.53 0.19 -13.64
C GLY A 376 12.25 0.67 -14.92
N ASP A 377 12.16 -0.14 -15.97
CA ASP A 377 12.74 0.17 -17.27
C ASP A 377 11.83 1.16 -18.04
N PRO A 378 12.36 1.90 -19.03
CA PRO A 378 11.63 2.98 -19.69
C PRO A 378 10.69 2.46 -20.78
N HIS A 379 9.71 1.65 -20.36
CA HIS A 379 8.67 1.08 -21.19
C HIS A 379 7.28 1.57 -20.76
N PHE A 380 6.38 1.71 -21.73
CA PHE A 380 4.96 1.96 -21.55
C PHE A 380 4.15 0.96 -22.37
N TYR A 381 3.36 0.14 -21.69
CA TYR A 381 2.67 -0.98 -22.29
C TYR A 381 1.18 -0.68 -22.49
N ALA A 382 0.62 -1.25 -23.55
CA ALA A 382 -0.81 -1.42 -23.71
C ALA A 382 -1.17 -2.90 -23.52
N TYR A 383 -2.11 -3.15 -22.62
CA TYR A 383 -2.60 -4.49 -22.32
C TYR A 383 -4.03 -4.67 -22.83
N ASP A 384 -4.32 -5.86 -23.33
CA ASP A 384 -5.68 -6.34 -23.50
C ASP A 384 -6.37 -6.43 -22.13
N LYS A 385 -7.57 -5.85 -22.03
CA LYS A 385 -8.30 -5.70 -20.77
C LYS A 385 -8.75 -7.03 -20.18
N ALA A 386 -9.08 -8.00 -21.03
CA ALA A 386 -9.69 -9.26 -20.64
C ALA A 386 -8.62 -10.32 -20.33
N THR A 387 -7.48 -10.29 -21.02
CA THR A 387 -6.45 -11.33 -20.91
C THR A 387 -5.19 -10.88 -20.19
N GLY A 388 -4.92 -9.57 -20.13
CA GLY A 388 -3.65 -9.03 -19.64
C GLY A 388 -2.48 -9.22 -20.62
N GLU A 389 -2.74 -9.67 -21.85
CA GLU A 389 -1.73 -9.78 -22.90
C GLU A 389 -1.22 -8.40 -23.29
N ILE A 390 0.11 -8.24 -23.41
CA ILE A 390 0.73 -7.01 -23.90
C ILE A 390 0.55 -6.99 -25.42
N ILE A 391 -0.26 -6.05 -25.90
CA ILE A 391 -0.51 -5.89 -27.34
C ILE A 391 0.40 -4.83 -27.98
N ALA A 392 0.97 -3.93 -27.17
CA ALA A 392 1.98 -2.97 -27.60
C ALA A 392 2.96 -2.65 -26.47
N ASP A 393 4.22 -2.46 -26.85
CA ASP A 393 5.33 -2.04 -26.00
C ASP A 393 5.97 -0.80 -26.62
N LEU A 394 5.95 0.32 -25.87
CA LEU A 394 6.45 1.62 -26.31
C LEU A 394 7.66 2.00 -25.45
N GLU A 395 8.80 2.22 -26.10
CA GLU A 395 9.96 2.82 -25.44
C GLU A 395 9.67 4.31 -25.15
N ILE A 396 9.91 4.73 -23.91
CA ILE A 396 9.75 6.11 -23.43
C ILE A 396 11.12 6.66 -23.01
N PRO A 397 11.33 7.99 -22.92
CA PRO A 397 12.67 8.54 -22.67
C PRO A 397 13.17 8.41 -21.21
N GLY A 398 12.33 7.85 -20.33
CA GLY A 398 12.63 7.59 -18.92
C GLY A 398 11.49 6.81 -18.29
N THR A 399 11.64 6.40 -17.04
CA THR A 399 10.62 5.61 -16.38
C THR A 399 9.39 6.46 -16.03
N GLN A 400 8.19 5.89 -16.12
CA GLN A 400 6.95 6.57 -15.70
C GLN A 400 7.01 6.93 -14.21
N THR A 401 6.74 8.20 -13.88
CA THR A 401 6.78 8.71 -12.49
C THR A 401 5.46 9.31 -11.99
N SER A 402 4.43 9.43 -12.83
CA SER A 402 3.09 9.86 -12.44
C SER A 402 2.01 8.90 -12.90
N LEU A 403 0.79 9.14 -12.42
CA LEU A 403 -0.43 8.59 -13.03
C LEU A 403 -0.60 9.15 -14.45
N PRO A 404 -0.92 8.32 -15.46
CA PRO A 404 -1.26 8.81 -16.78
C PRO A 404 -2.67 9.40 -16.81
N MET A 405 -2.84 10.43 -17.61
CA MET A 405 -4.14 11.00 -17.96
C MET A 405 -4.34 11.00 -19.48
N THR A 406 -5.57 11.17 -19.94
CA THR A 406 -5.88 11.30 -21.36
C THR A 406 -6.88 12.43 -21.62
N TYR A 407 -6.80 13.06 -22.79
CA TYR A 407 -7.73 14.10 -23.25
C TYR A 407 -7.78 14.16 -24.78
N MET A 408 -8.79 14.84 -25.32
CA MET A 408 -8.91 15.15 -26.74
C MET A 408 -8.45 16.57 -27.03
N HIS A 409 -7.66 16.76 -28.09
CA HIS A 409 -7.32 18.07 -28.64
C HIS A 409 -7.28 17.98 -30.16
N GLU A 410 -8.00 18.88 -30.84
CA GLU A 410 -8.10 18.90 -32.32
C GLU A 410 -8.45 17.51 -32.91
N ASP A 411 -9.44 16.83 -32.32
CA ASP A 411 -9.90 15.47 -32.68
C ASP A 411 -8.86 14.34 -32.50
N GLU A 412 -7.72 14.62 -31.88
CA GLU A 412 -6.71 13.63 -31.53
C GLU A 412 -6.72 13.32 -30.03
N GLN A 413 -6.58 12.04 -29.69
CA GLN A 413 -6.46 11.61 -28.30
C GLN A 413 -4.99 11.65 -27.87
N TYR A 414 -4.73 12.31 -26.74
CA TYR A 414 -3.42 12.36 -26.12
C TYR A 414 -3.42 11.58 -24.82
N VAL A 415 -2.33 10.86 -24.55
CA VAL A 415 -1.99 10.27 -23.26
C VAL A 415 -0.78 11.02 -22.71
N VAL A 416 -0.91 11.55 -21.50
CA VAL A 416 0.10 12.42 -20.88
C VAL A 416 0.49 11.90 -19.50
N PHE A 417 1.79 11.87 -19.24
CA PHE A 417 2.38 11.51 -17.94
C PHE A 417 3.78 12.06 -17.81
N THR A 418 4.30 12.08 -16.58
CA THR A 418 5.70 12.42 -16.32
C THR A 418 6.59 11.20 -16.40
N VAL A 419 7.79 11.41 -16.92
CA VAL A 419 8.89 10.45 -16.93
C VAL A 419 10.11 11.01 -16.23
N GLY A 420 10.97 10.15 -15.70
CA GLY A 420 12.20 10.53 -15.02
C GLY A 420 12.97 9.33 -14.47
N GLY A 421 14.03 9.59 -13.72
CA GLY A 421 14.89 8.55 -13.15
C GLY A 421 16.16 8.28 -13.96
N GLY A 422 17.04 7.41 -13.47
CA GLY A 422 18.28 7.03 -14.17
C GLY A 422 19.27 8.18 -14.43
N GLY A 423 19.19 9.28 -13.67
CA GLY A 423 20.00 10.48 -13.89
C GLY A 423 19.44 11.45 -14.93
N GLN A 424 18.27 11.17 -15.50
CA GLN A 424 17.57 12.08 -16.40
C GLN A 424 16.67 13.07 -15.64
N PRO A 425 16.55 14.33 -16.08
CA PRO A 425 15.57 15.27 -15.55
C PRO A 425 14.14 14.74 -15.70
N ALA A 426 13.26 15.11 -14.77
CA ALA A 426 11.83 14.84 -14.93
C ALA A 426 11.28 15.65 -16.11
N GLN A 427 10.45 15.03 -16.95
CA GLN A 427 9.82 15.63 -18.13
C GLN A 427 8.36 15.21 -18.22
N LEU A 428 7.51 16.06 -18.79
CA LEU A 428 6.15 15.71 -19.19
C LEU A 428 6.19 15.25 -20.64
N ILE A 429 5.66 14.06 -20.94
CA ILE A 429 5.52 13.58 -22.31
C ILE A 429 4.04 13.45 -22.68
N ALA A 430 3.75 13.68 -23.96
CA ALA A 430 2.45 13.46 -24.55
C ALA A 430 2.61 12.52 -25.73
N MET A 431 1.81 11.45 -25.74
CA MET A 431 1.80 10.45 -26.80
C MET A 431 0.42 10.42 -27.42
N THR A 432 0.34 10.17 -28.72
CA THR A 432 -0.90 9.91 -29.45
C THR A 432 -0.72 8.68 -30.31
N LEU A 433 -1.82 8.01 -30.66
CA LEU A 433 -1.77 6.92 -31.62
C LEU A 433 -1.50 7.50 -33.01
N PRO A 434 -0.68 6.83 -33.85
CA PRO A 434 -0.30 7.33 -35.17
C PRO A 434 -1.46 7.41 -36.17
#